data_AF-A0A4S8JCI6-F1
#
_entry.id   AF-A0A4S8JCI6-F1
#
_cell.length_a   1.000
_cell.length_b   1.000
_cell.length_c   1.000
_cell.angle_alpha   90.00
_cell.angle_beta   90.00
_cell.angle_gamma   90.00
#
_symmetry.space_group_name_H-M   'P 1'
#
loop_
_entity.id
_entity.type
_entity.pdbx_description
1 polymer ?
#
loop_
_entity_poly.entity_id
_entity_poly.type
_entity_poly.pdbx_seq_one_letter_code
_entity_poly.pdbx_strand_id
1 'polypeptide(L)'
;MGTRRGFLASLVLLSILVLPLVLPASADGLVRIKLQKKPLDENGRLAARLVQERRRLMARKHGFRLGKSAAIHYGSGSISGFFSQDYVTIGDLVVKYQDFIETTREPSVTFVVAKFDGILGLGFKEISVGNAVPTKRRKEEMSVQEEDEE
;
A
#
# COMPACT_ATOMS: atom_id res chain seq x y z
N MET A 1 56.73 -10.64 -0.40
CA MET A 1 56.15 -11.04 -1.71
C MET A 1 54.70 -11.49 -1.49
N GLY A 2 53.76 -10.54 -1.47
CA GLY A 2 52.35 -10.80 -1.18
C GLY A 2 51.47 -10.39 -2.36
N THR A 3 51.05 -11.34 -3.18
CA THR A 3 50.16 -11.07 -4.34
C THR A 3 49.10 -12.15 -4.56
N ARG A 4 48.80 -13.00 -3.56
CA ARG A 4 47.78 -14.07 -3.70
C ARG A 4 46.35 -13.60 -3.38
N ARG A 5 46.18 -12.57 -2.55
CA ARG A 5 44.85 -12.05 -2.14
C ARG A 5 44.22 -11.12 -3.18
N GLY A 6 45.02 -10.31 -3.88
CA GLY A 6 44.53 -9.40 -4.92
C GLY A 6 43.96 -10.13 -6.15
N PHE A 7 44.53 -11.29 -6.48
CA PHE A 7 44.12 -12.08 -7.66
C PHE A 7 42.75 -12.72 -7.51
N LEU A 8 42.42 -13.20 -6.30
CA LEU A 8 41.09 -13.72 -5.99
C LEU A 8 40.04 -12.59 -5.98
N ALA A 9 40.40 -11.43 -5.43
CA ALA A 9 39.52 -10.26 -5.43
C ALA A 9 39.23 -9.78 -6.86
N SER A 10 40.23 -9.74 -7.74
CA SER A 10 40.03 -9.35 -9.15
C SER A 10 39.17 -10.36 -9.92
N LEU A 11 39.32 -11.65 -9.66
CA LEU A 11 38.48 -12.70 -10.28
C LEU A 11 37.02 -12.58 -9.87
N VAL A 12 36.76 -12.33 -8.58
CA VAL A 12 35.38 -12.12 -8.07
C VAL A 12 34.79 -10.84 -8.67
N LEU A 13 35.57 -9.77 -8.74
CA LEU A 13 35.11 -8.49 -9.30
C LEU A 13 34.83 -8.59 -10.81
N LEU A 14 35.66 -9.34 -11.54
CA LEU A 14 35.43 -9.65 -12.95
C LEU A 14 34.16 -10.51 -13.14
N SER A 15 33.92 -11.49 -12.27
CA SER A 15 32.70 -12.32 -12.36
C SER A 15 31.42 -11.51 -12.15
N ILE A 16 31.43 -10.54 -11.21
CA ILE A 16 30.28 -9.66 -10.96
C ILE A 16 30.04 -8.73 -12.15
N LEU A 17 31.11 -8.28 -12.81
CA LEU A 17 31.04 -7.42 -14.00
C LEU A 17 30.51 -8.16 -15.23
N VAL A 18 30.85 -9.45 -15.39
CA VAL A 18 30.48 -10.25 -16.57
C VAL A 18 29.10 -10.93 -16.42
N LEU A 19 28.64 -11.20 -15.19
CA LEU A 19 27.33 -11.81 -14.93
C LEU A 19 26.12 -11.10 -15.61
N PRO A 20 25.99 -9.76 -15.60
CA PRO A 20 24.86 -9.09 -16.25
C PRO A 20 24.91 -9.15 -17.79
N LEU A 21 26.03 -9.55 -18.39
CA LEU A 21 26.17 -9.68 -19.85
C LEU A 21 25.65 -11.03 -20.38
N VAL A 22 25.57 -12.04 -19.50
CA VAL A 22 25.19 -13.42 -19.88
C VAL A 22 23.70 -13.70 -19.63
N LEU A 23 23.02 -12.87 -18.82
CA LEU A 23 21.59 -12.98 -18.59
C LEU A 23 20.83 -12.12 -19.60
N PRO A 24 20.07 -12.70 -20.55
CA PRO A 24 19.09 -11.92 -21.29
C PRO A 24 18.05 -11.41 -20.30
N ALA A 25 17.99 -10.10 -20.10
CA ALA A 25 16.87 -9.46 -19.42
C ALA A 25 15.61 -9.64 -20.29
N SER A 26 14.94 -10.78 -20.12
CA SER A 26 13.71 -11.11 -20.82
C SER A 26 12.61 -10.16 -20.35
N ALA A 27 12.28 -9.19 -21.19
CA ALA A 27 11.24 -8.21 -20.96
C ALA A 27 10.01 -8.49 -21.85
N ASP A 28 9.67 -9.77 -22.09
CA ASP A 28 8.68 -10.11 -23.13
C ASP A 28 7.51 -10.97 -22.61
N GLY A 29 7.17 -10.85 -21.32
CA GLY A 29 5.99 -11.50 -20.74
C GLY A 29 4.72 -10.65 -20.73
N LEU A 30 4.75 -9.41 -21.25
CA LEU A 30 3.62 -8.49 -21.11
C LEU A 30 2.69 -8.55 -22.32
N VAL A 31 1.56 -9.23 -22.15
CA VAL A 31 0.46 -9.23 -23.13
C VAL A 31 -0.05 -7.80 -23.31
N ARG A 32 0.16 -7.22 -24.50
CA ARG A 32 -0.36 -5.90 -24.85
C ARG A 32 -1.86 -5.99 -25.11
N ILE A 33 -2.67 -5.85 -24.06
CA ILE A 33 -4.12 -5.70 -24.20
C ILE A 33 -4.38 -4.33 -24.84
N LYS A 34 -4.79 -4.32 -26.11
CA LYS A 34 -5.16 -3.10 -26.83
C LYS A 34 -6.47 -2.58 -26.24
N LEU A 35 -6.39 -1.60 -25.33
CA LEU A 35 -7.55 -0.93 -24.76
C LEU A 35 -8.26 -0.12 -25.86
N GLN A 36 -9.41 -0.61 -26.31
CA GLN A 36 -10.32 0.13 -27.17
C GLN A 36 -10.90 1.29 -26.35
N LYS A 37 -10.55 2.54 -26.68
CA LYS A 37 -11.13 3.72 -26.03
C LYS A 37 -12.58 3.87 -26.49
N LYS A 38 -13.52 3.35 -25.70
CA LYS A 38 -14.95 3.63 -25.90
C LYS A 38 -15.19 5.10 -25.53
N PRO A 39 -15.78 5.91 -26.43
CA PRO A 39 -16.13 7.29 -26.10
C PRO A 39 -17.10 7.29 -24.91
N LEU A 40 -16.92 8.27 -24.02
CA LEU A 40 -17.71 8.37 -22.80
C LEU A 40 -19.14 8.77 -23.16
N ASP A 41 -20.05 7.80 -23.13
CA ASP A 41 -21.47 8.02 -23.39
C ASP A 41 -22.16 8.74 -22.22
N GLU A 42 -23.40 9.18 -22.42
CA GLU A 42 -24.14 9.94 -21.40
C GLU A 42 -24.33 9.14 -20.11
N ASN A 43 -24.58 7.84 -20.22
CA ASN A 43 -24.65 6.92 -19.07
C ASN A 43 -23.30 6.79 -18.35
N GLY A 44 -22.19 6.76 -19.08
CA GLY A 44 -20.83 6.78 -18.54
C GLY A 44 -20.51 8.08 -17.82
N ARG A 45 -21.03 9.22 -18.30
CA ARG A 45 -20.94 10.52 -17.60
C ARG A 45 -21.78 10.52 -16.32
N LEU A 46 -22.99 9.96 -16.35
CA LEU A 46 -23.84 9.82 -15.16
C LEU A 46 -23.24 8.85 -14.14
N ALA A 47 -22.73 7.71 -14.58
CA ALA A 47 -22.02 6.75 -13.73
C ALA A 47 -20.79 7.38 -13.07
N ALA A 48 -19.97 8.11 -13.84
CA ALA A 48 -18.82 8.83 -13.29
C ALA A 48 -19.26 9.89 -12.25
N ARG A 49 -20.36 10.62 -12.53
CA ARG A 49 -20.90 11.62 -11.60
C ARG A 49 -21.48 10.99 -10.33
N LEU A 50 -22.19 9.87 -10.44
CA LEU A 50 -22.71 9.11 -9.30
C LEU A 50 -21.57 8.52 -8.46
N VAL A 51 -20.55 7.95 -9.09
CA VAL A 51 -19.35 7.46 -8.40
C VAL A 51 -18.62 8.62 -7.71
N GLN A 52 -18.55 9.78 -8.34
CA GLN A 52 -17.92 10.96 -7.76
C GLN A 52 -18.72 11.57 -6.61
N GLU A 53 -20.04 11.67 -6.73
CA GLU A 53 -20.92 12.14 -5.65
C GLU A 53 -20.93 11.15 -4.48
N ARG A 54 -20.98 9.85 -4.74
CA ARG A 54 -20.82 8.82 -3.70
C ARG A 54 -19.46 8.95 -3.02
N ARG A 55 -18.37 9.17 -3.78
CA ARG A 55 -17.04 9.45 -3.23
C ARG A 55 -17.01 10.72 -2.38
N ARG A 56 -17.67 11.80 -2.81
CA ARG A 56 -17.78 13.05 -2.04
C ARG A 56 -18.55 12.89 -0.75
N LEU A 57 -19.67 12.16 -0.78
CA LEU A 57 -20.47 11.86 0.40
C LEU A 57 -19.69 10.99 1.38
N MET A 58 -19.00 9.95 0.89
CA MET A 58 -18.10 9.13 1.72
C MET A 58 -16.94 9.94 2.29
N ALA A 59 -16.38 10.88 1.52
CA ALA A 59 -15.35 11.80 1.98
C ALA A 59 -15.81 12.71 3.09
N ARG A 60 -17.03 13.26 2.96
CA ARG A 60 -17.65 14.10 3.98
C ARG A 60 -18.00 13.31 5.25
N LYS A 61 -18.55 12.10 5.10
CA LYS A 61 -19.01 11.29 6.25
C LYS A 61 -17.85 10.62 7.00
N HIS A 62 -16.82 10.15 6.30
CA HIS A 62 -15.77 9.30 6.89
C HIS A 62 -14.33 9.83 6.73
N GLY A 63 -14.12 11.02 6.14
CA GLY A 63 -12.78 11.61 6.01
C GLY A 63 -11.89 10.86 5.02
N PHE A 64 -12.35 10.70 3.79
CA PHE A 64 -11.67 9.95 2.71
C PHE A 64 -10.30 10.55 2.36
N ARG A 65 -9.24 9.77 2.57
CA ARG A 65 -7.84 10.13 2.26
C ARG A 65 -7.23 9.36 1.08
N LEU A 66 -8.05 8.66 0.29
CA LEU A 66 -7.58 7.77 -0.79
C LEU A 66 -6.53 8.45 -1.69
N GLY A 67 -5.39 7.78 -1.87
CA GLY A 67 -4.27 8.24 -2.70
C GLY A 67 -3.41 9.34 -2.10
N LYS A 68 -3.71 9.85 -0.89
CA LYS A 68 -2.81 10.79 -0.21
C LYS A 68 -1.57 10.07 0.27
N SER A 69 -0.40 10.65 0.00
CA SER A 69 0.86 10.12 0.48
C SER A 69 0.91 10.14 2.01
N ALA A 70 1.48 9.08 2.58
CA ALA A 70 1.72 8.93 4.01
C ALA A 70 3.14 8.43 4.24
N ALA A 71 3.76 8.86 5.32
CA ALA A 71 5.05 8.35 5.78
C ALA A 71 5.00 8.10 7.27
N ILE A 72 5.50 6.94 7.69
CA ILE A 72 5.64 6.55 9.10
C ILE A 72 7.13 6.41 9.37
N HIS A 73 7.65 7.19 10.32
CA HIS A 73 9.04 7.12 10.75
C HIS A 73 9.17 6.19 11.97
N TYR A 74 10.15 5.29 11.98
CA TYR A 74 10.46 4.40 13.09
C TYR A 74 11.98 4.29 13.26
N GLY A 75 12.50 4.75 14.40
CA GLY A 75 13.94 4.79 14.64
C GLY A 75 14.68 5.56 13.53
N SER A 76 15.59 4.89 12.83
CA SER A 76 16.34 5.42 11.68
C SER A 76 15.72 5.16 10.30
N GLY A 77 14.61 4.42 10.23
CA GLY A 77 13.90 4.06 8.99
C GLY A 77 12.56 4.79 8.82
N SER A 78 12.00 4.72 7.62
CA SER A 78 10.65 5.23 7.35
C SER A 78 9.94 4.45 6.25
N ILE A 79 8.69 4.05 6.50
CA ILE A 79 7.84 3.47 5.46
C ILE A 79 7.10 4.62 4.79
N SER A 80 7.05 4.61 3.47
CA SER A 80 6.24 5.54 2.70
C SER A 80 5.28 4.81 1.78
N GLY A 81 4.11 5.41 1.60
CA GLY A 81 3.01 4.81 0.87
C GLY A 81 1.91 5.81 0.59
N PHE A 82 0.72 5.30 0.31
CA PHE A 82 -0.49 6.11 0.14
C PHE A 82 -1.66 5.49 0.88
N PHE A 83 -2.62 6.33 1.30
CA PHE A 83 -3.83 5.84 1.95
C PHE A 83 -4.75 5.13 0.96
N SER A 84 -5.21 3.96 1.35
CA SER A 84 -6.24 3.17 0.68
C SER A 84 -7.39 2.86 1.62
N GLN A 85 -8.55 2.48 1.08
CA GLN A 85 -9.73 2.15 1.87
C GLN A 85 -10.36 0.85 1.36
N ASP A 86 -10.56 -0.11 2.26
CA ASP A 86 -11.21 -1.39 1.94
C ASP A 86 -11.91 -2.00 3.17
N TYR A 87 -12.51 -3.18 3.00
CA TYR A 87 -13.09 -3.97 4.08
C TYR A 87 -12.03 -4.89 4.67
N VAL A 88 -11.77 -4.74 5.97
CA VAL A 88 -10.74 -5.51 6.66
C VAL A 88 -11.42 -6.49 7.61
N THR A 89 -11.14 -7.78 7.44
CA THR A 89 -11.66 -8.83 8.32
C THR A 89 -10.59 -9.18 9.36
N ILE A 90 -10.95 -9.14 10.65
CA ILE A 90 -10.06 -9.49 11.77
C ILE A 90 -10.78 -10.53 12.63
N GLY A 91 -10.36 -11.79 12.53
CA GLY A 91 -11.12 -12.92 13.08
C GLY A 91 -12.50 -13.00 12.42
N ASP A 92 -13.56 -13.03 13.22
CA ASP A 92 -14.95 -13.09 12.74
C ASP A 92 -15.58 -11.71 12.46
N LEU A 93 -14.82 -10.62 12.62
CA LEU A 93 -15.35 -9.27 12.49
C LEU A 93 -14.93 -8.59 11.18
N VAL A 94 -15.92 -8.07 10.45
CA VAL A 94 -15.72 -7.25 9.24
C VAL A 94 -15.78 -5.76 9.56
N VAL A 95 -14.63 -5.08 9.46
CA VAL A 95 -14.54 -3.63 9.62
C VAL A 95 -14.64 -2.97 8.25
N LYS A 96 -15.80 -2.35 7.97
CA LYS A 96 -16.06 -1.67 6.70
C LYS A 96 -15.30 -0.34 6.61
N TYR A 97 -14.90 0.03 5.39
CA TYR A 97 -14.28 1.31 5.03
C TYR A 97 -13.01 1.65 5.83
N GLN A 98 -12.14 0.67 6.11
CA GLN A 98 -10.89 0.87 6.84
C GLN A 98 -9.85 1.56 5.99
N ASP A 99 -9.38 2.70 6.50
CA ASP A 99 -8.23 3.38 5.95
C ASP A 99 -6.97 2.64 6.39
N PHE A 100 -6.13 2.27 5.44
CA PHE A 100 -4.81 1.69 5.67
C PHE A 100 -3.80 2.33 4.71
N ILE A 101 -2.52 2.10 4.94
CA ILE A 101 -1.47 2.63 4.06
C ILE A 101 -0.93 1.49 3.22
N GLU A 102 -1.03 1.60 1.91
CA GLU A 102 -0.32 0.74 0.97
C GLU A 102 1.11 1.23 0.84
N THR A 103 2.05 0.38 1.23
CA THR A 103 3.48 0.72 1.27
C THR A 103 4.07 0.58 -0.13
N THR A 104 4.77 1.62 -0.59
CA THR A 104 5.45 1.62 -1.89
C THR A 104 6.97 1.64 -1.76
N ARG A 105 7.46 2.11 -0.61
CA ARG A 105 8.88 2.04 -0.24
C ARG A 105 8.98 1.63 1.21
N GLU A 106 9.65 0.50 1.41
CA GLU A 106 10.02 -0.02 2.72
C GLU A 106 11.53 -0.11 2.77
N PRO A 107 12.23 0.82 3.45
CA PRO A 107 13.66 0.76 3.57
C PRO A 107 14.03 -0.32 4.58
N SER A 108 14.50 -1.44 4.02
CA SER A 108 15.68 -2.19 4.43
C SER A 108 15.55 -3.20 5.59
N VAL A 109 16.01 -4.43 5.27
CA VAL A 109 16.33 -5.64 6.07
C VAL A 109 15.28 -6.16 7.07
N THR A 110 14.67 -5.29 7.87
CA THR A 110 13.71 -5.68 8.92
C THR A 110 12.48 -6.37 8.33
N PHE A 111 11.96 -5.87 7.21
CA PHE A 111 10.82 -6.47 6.49
C PHE A 111 11.22 -7.69 5.64
N VAL A 112 12.49 -7.81 5.25
CA VAL A 112 13.00 -8.99 4.51
C VAL A 112 13.16 -10.21 5.42
N VAL A 113 13.51 -9.98 6.69
CA VAL A 113 13.68 -11.04 7.70
C VAL A 113 12.41 -11.19 8.57
N ALA A 114 11.46 -10.26 8.46
CA ALA A 114 10.17 -10.35 9.14
C ALA A 114 9.37 -11.55 8.63
N LYS A 115 8.67 -12.21 9.55
CA LYS A 115 7.68 -13.26 9.23
C LYS A 115 6.27 -12.69 9.00
N PHE A 116 6.11 -11.37 9.08
CA PHE A 116 4.81 -10.70 8.98
C PHE A 116 4.76 -9.86 7.70
N ASP A 117 3.58 -9.79 7.08
CA ASP A 117 3.37 -9.03 5.83
C ASP A 117 2.97 -7.57 6.07
N GLY A 118 2.57 -7.20 7.29
CA GLY A 118 2.13 -5.83 7.60
C GLY A 118 1.94 -5.56 9.10
N ILE A 119 1.63 -4.31 9.42
CA ILE A 119 1.44 -3.81 10.80
C ILE A 119 0.02 -3.27 10.96
N LEU A 120 -0.69 -3.76 11.98
CA LEU A 120 -2.00 -3.24 12.37
C LEU A 120 -1.87 -2.37 13.64
N GLY A 121 -2.09 -1.06 13.49
CA GLY A 121 -2.04 -0.12 14.62
C GLY A 121 -3.32 -0.17 15.47
N LEU A 122 -3.18 -0.52 16.76
CA LEU A 122 -4.28 -0.51 17.75
C LEU A 122 -4.26 0.73 18.66
N GLY A 123 -3.44 1.72 18.31
CA GLY A 123 -3.29 2.98 19.04
C GLY A 123 -4.48 3.94 18.88
N PHE A 124 -4.43 5.05 19.61
CA PHE A 124 -5.47 6.09 19.52
C PHE A 124 -5.31 6.98 18.27
N LYS A 125 -6.37 7.74 17.92
CA LYS A 125 -6.44 8.52 16.66
C LYS A 125 -5.38 9.62 16.62
N GLU A 126 -5.04 10.15 17.78
CA GLU A 126 -4.14 11.26 18.02
C GLU A 126 -2.70 10.92 17.63
N ILE A 127 -2.35 9.63 17.65
CA ILE A 127 -1.03 9.13 17.24
C ILE A 127 -1.04 8.51 15.84
N SER A 128 -2.19 8.54 15.15
CA SER A 128 -2.27 8.08 13.77
C SER A 128 -1.76 9.15 12.82
N VAL A 129 -0.83 8.76 11.93
CA VAL A 129 -0.42 9.62 10.80
C VAL A 129 -1.66 10.02 10.01
N GLY A 130 -1.79 11.33 9.74
CA GLY A 130 -2.90 11.88 8.95
C GLY A 130 -4.28 11.85 9.63
N ASN A 131 -4.37 11.67 10.96
CA ASN A 131 -5.64 11.55 11.71
C ASN A 131 -6.52 10.37 11.22
N ALA A 132 -5.90 9.27 10.78
CA ALA A 132 -6.65 8.08 10.38
C ALA A 132 -7.44 7.51 11.55
N VAL A 133 -8.70 7.11 11.28
CA VAL A 133 -9.56 6.54 12.32
C VAL A 133 -9.00 5.16 12.66
N PRO A 134 -8.54 4.94 13.91
CA PRO A 134 -8.00 3.64 14.29
C PRO A 134 -9.08 2.57 14.25
N THR A 135 -8.68 1.34 13.95
CA THR A 135 -9.58 0.19 13.79
C THR A 135 -10.46 -0.04 15.01
N LYS A 136 -9.96 0.26 16.23
CA LYS A 136 -10.74 0.13 17.47
C LYS A 136 -11.97 1.05 17.50
N ARG A 137 -11.80 2.34 17.16
CA ARG A 137 -12.86 3.36 17.27
C ARG A 137 -14.04 3.10 16.33
N ARG A 138 -13.77 2.55 15.15
CA ARG A 138 -14.86 2.26 14.20
C ARG A 138 -15.75 1.11 14.68
N LYS A 139 -15.22 0.15 15.45
CA LYS A 139 -16.06 -0.92 16.00
C LYS A 139 -17.16 -0.35 16.90
N GLU A 140 -16.82 0.57 17.80
CA GLU A 140 -17.80 1.25 18.67
C GLU A 140 -18.82 2.09 17.89
N GLU A 141 -18.40 2.83 16.85
CA GLU A 141 -19.33 3.63 16.04
C GLU A 141 -20.27 2.77 15.18
N MET A 142 -19.84 1.56 14.79
CA MET A 142 -20.65 0.63 13.99
C MET A 142 -21.62 -0.19 14.86
N SER A 143 -21.23 -0.54 16.09
CA SER A 143 -22.13 -1.18 17.06
C SER A 143 -23.21 -0.24 17.57
N VAL A 144 -22.94 1.06 17.70
CA VAL A 144 -23.95 2.04 18.11
C VAL A 144 -25.01 2.27 17.01
N GLN A 145 -24.65 2.13 15.73
CA GLN A 145 -25.60 2.32 14.63
C GLN A 145 -26.52 1.12 14.38
N GLU A 146 -26.22 -0.06 14.92
CA GLU A 146 -27.10 -1.23 14.84
C GLU A 146 -28.16 -1.26 15.95
N GLU A 147 -28.04 -0.44 17.01
CA GLU A 147 -29.02 -0.37 18.11
C GLU A 147 -30.12 0.69 17.91
N ASP A 148 -30.00 1.58 16.93
CA ASP A 148 -30.94 2.69 16.68
C ASP A 148 -32.03 2.37 15.60
N GLU A 149 -32.14 1.12 15.15
CA GLU A 149 -33.12 0.68 14.13
C GLU A 149 -34.25 -0.25 14.65
N GLU A 150 -34.53 -0.28 15.96
CA GLU A 150 -35.73 -0.96 16.52
C GLU A 150 -36.85 0.01 16.95
#